data_AF-A0AAW4PZI1-F1
#
_entry.id   AF-A0AAW4PZI1-F1
#
_cell.length_a   1.000
_cell.length_b   1.000
_cell.length_c   1.000
_cell.angle_alpha   90.00
_cell.angle_beta   90.00
_cell.angle_gamma   90.00
#
_symmetry.space_group_name_H-M   'P 1'
#
loop_
_entity.id
_entity.type
_entity.pdbx_description
1 polymer ?
#
loop_
_entity_poly.entity_id
_entity_poly.type
_entity_poly.pdbx_seq_one_letter_code
_entity_poly.pdbx_strand_id
1 'polypeptide(L)'
;MAPGTARPQQEDLIRRLRTLEAEGDIETVDLYVTGDCVCESTAAAATDTGQFLLNRFERFGAWASEFGVDLVGFRDRCVDSTLTRTTVTGHQFPRIAVAVFDDDDLVLVTPCAENDAQHSVAELVTTLESVSDSAGEQDLSA
;
A
#
# COMPACT_ATOMS: atom_id res chain seq x y z
N MET A 1 -14.73 18.39 15.48
CA MET A 1 -14.68 16.95 15.84
C MET A 1 -13.46 16.35 15.19
N ALA A 2 -12.47 15.92 15.96
CA ALA A 2 -11.24 15.32 15.43
C ALA A 2 -11.47 13.83 15.12
N PRO A 3 -10.99 13.28 13.99
CA PRO A 3 -11.08 11.85 13.71
C PRO A 3 -10.05 11.10 14.56
N GLY A 4 -10.39 10.82 15.82
CA GLY A 4 -9.52 10.13 16.79
C GLY A 4 -9.47 8.61 16.65
N THR A 5 -10.37 8.00 15.87
CA THR A 5 -10.52 6.53 15.78
C THR A 5 -9.59 5.85 14.79
N ALA A 6 -8.97 6.61 13.89
CA ALA A 6 -8.22 6.03 12.78
C ALA A 6 -6.72 5.83 13.07
N ARG A 7 -6.17 6.38 14.17
CA ARG A 7 -4.79 6.03 14.60
C ARG A 7 -4.73 4.66 15.29
N PRO A 8 -5.64 4.32 16.23
CA PRO A 8 -5.66 2.97 16.82
C PRO A 8 -5.82 1.87 15.76
N GLN A 9 -6.68 2.11 14.75
CA GLN A 9 -6.88 1.16 13.65
C GLN A 9 -5.62 0.97 12.78
N GLN A 10 -4.82 2.03 12.58
CA GLN A 10 -3.53 1.94 11.87
C GLN A 10 -2.52 1.11 12.65
N GLU A 11 -2.39 1.39 13.96
CA GLU A 11 -1.46 0.69 14.84
C GLU A 11 -1.80 -0.80 14.96
N ASP A 12 -3.09 -1.13 15.07
CA ASP A 12 -3.56 -2.52 15.10
C ASP A 12 -3.27 -3.26 13.80
N LEU A 13 -3.44 -2.60 12.64
CA LEU A 13 -3.18 -3.22 11.34
C LEU A 13 -1.69 -3.50 11.13
N ILE A 14 -0.84 -2.53 11.48
CA ILE A 14 0.62 -2.69 11.42
C ILE A 14 1.07 -3.81 12.35
N ARG A 15 0.52 -3.86 13.57
CA ARG A 15 0.83 -4.92 14.54
C ARG A 15 0.49 -6.31 13.99
N ARG A 16 -0.68 -6.49 13.37
CA ARG A 16 -1.09 -7.76 12.76
C ARG A 16 -0.14 -8.21 11.65
N LEU A 17 0.23 -7.31 10.74
CA LEU A 17 1.21 -7.61 9.68
C LEU A 17 2.58 -8.01 10.26
N ARG A 18 3.04 -7.31 11.31
CA ARG A 18 4.30 -7.66 12.00
C ARG A 18 4.24 -9.00 12.73
N THR A 19 3.06 -9.41 13.20
CA THR A 19 2.88 -10.74 13.77
C THR A 19 3.08 -11.82 12.71
N LEU A 20 2.47 -11.67 11.53
CA LEU A 20 2.65 -12.61 10.40
C LEU A 20 4.13 -12.73 9.98
N GLU A 21 4.86 -11.63 9.95
CA GLU A 21 6.31 -11.64 9.70
C GLU A 21 7.09 -12.38 10.80
N ALA A 22 6.74 -12.15 12.07
CA ALA A 22 7.40 -12.78 13.20
C ALA A 22 7.11 -14.29 13.32
N GLU A 23 5.95 -14.72 12.84
CA GLU A 23 5.53 -16.13 12.79
C GLU A 23 6.10 -16.85 11.55
N GLY A 24 6.62 -16.10 10.59
CA GLY A 24 7.26 -16.62 9.38
C GLY A 24 6.30 -16.87 8.21
N ASP A 25 5.05 -16.40 8.33
CA ASP A 25 4.02 -16.54 7.30
C ASP A 25 4.24 -15.58 6.12
N ILE A 26 4.94 -14.49 6.36
CA ILE A 26 5.38 -13.52 5.35
C ILE A 26 6.87 -13.29 5.54
N GLU A 27 7.63 -13.27 4.45
CA GLU A 27 9.09 -13.11 4.52
C GLU A 27 9.49 -11.75 5.12
N THR A 28 8.83 -10.66 4.73
CA THR A 28 9.17 -9.31 5.20
C THR A 28 7.98 -8.36 5.14
N VAL A 29 7.91 -7.44 6.10
CA VAL A 29 6.97 -6.32 6.12
C VAL A 29 7.71 -4.99 6.12
N ASP A 30 7.65 -4.28 5.00
CA ASP A 30 8.20 -2.93 4.85
C ASP A 30 7.14 -1.84 5.04
N LEU A 31 7.42 -0.87 5.92
CA LEU A 31 6.54 0.27 6.19
C LEU A 31 7.16 1.55 5.65
N TYR A 32 6.46 2.19 4.72
CA TYR A 32 6.84 3.51 4.19
C TYR A 32 5.82 4.57 4.61
N VAL A 33 6.32 5.65 5.22
CA VAL A 33 5.49 6.80 5.57
C VAL A 33 5.52 7.79 4.41
N THR A 34 4.43 7.82 3.65
CA THR A 34 4.20 8.87 2.66
C THR A 34 3.72 10.12 3.39
N GLY A 35 4.32 11.28 3.10
CA GLY A 35 3.75 12.57 3.52
C GLY A 35 2.39 12.85 2.87
N ASP A 36 1.94 14.10 2.89
CA ASP A 36 0.63 14.46 2.34
C ASP A 36 0.48 14.15 0.84
N CYS A 37 1.57 14.22 0.07
CA CYS A 37 1.67 13.81 -1.34
C CYS A 37 3.11 13.38 -1.66
N VAL A 38 3.27 12.44 -2.59
CA VAL A 38 4.57 12.12 -3.22
C VAL A 38 4.61 12.83 -4.58
N CYS A 39 5.54 13.78 -4.77
CA CYS A 39 5.61 14.58 -6.01
C CYS A 39 7.02 14.59 -6.57
N GLU A 40 7.16 14.37 -7.88
CA GLU A 40 8.44 14.35 -8.61
C GLU A 40 9.24 15.66 -8.48
N SER A 41 8.58 16.79 -8.19
CA SER A 41 9.23 18.11 -8.07
C SER A 41 9.61 18.52 -6.65
N THR A 42 9.35 17.69 -5.64
CA THR A 42 9.72 18.01 -4.25
C THR A 42 11.16 17.57 -3.99
N ALA A 43 11.88 18.26 -3.10
CA ALA A 43 13.22 17.83 -2.66
C ALA A 43 13.23 16.39 -2.11
N ALA A 44 12.07 15.88 -1.66
CA ALA A 44 11.88 14.50 -1.23
C ALA A 44 11.95 13.49 -2.40
N ALA A 45 11.51 13.84 -3.62
CA ALA A 45 11.62 12.95 -4.79
C ALA A 45 13.06 12.75 -5.29
N ALA A 46 13.97 13.67 -4.94
CA ALA A 46 15.39 13.50 -5.20
C ALA A 46 16.09 12.56 -4.20
N THR A 47 15.40 12.12 -3.14
CA THR A 47 15.92 11.12 -2.20
C THR A 47 15.64 9.71 -2.71
N ASP A 48 16.47 8.75 -2.32
CA ASP A 48 16.29 7.33 -2.68
C ASP A 48 14.88 6.82 -2.28
N THR A 49 14.38 7.25 -1.12
CA THR A 49 13.02 6.91 -0.65
C THR A 49 11.92 7.52 -1.54
N GLY A 50 12.12 8.75 -2.01
CA GLY A 50 11.16 9.41 -2.90
C GLY A 50 11.10 8.75 -4.28
N GLN A 51 12.26 8.42 -4.87
CA GLN A 51 12.31 7.70 -6.15
C GLN A 51 11.71 6.30 -6.02
N PHE A 52 12.00 5.59 -4.93
CA PHE A 52 11.41 4.28 -4.64
C PHE A 52 9.88 4.35 -4.60
N LEU A 53 9.31 5.33 -3.89
CA LEU A 53 7.86 5.49 -3.79
C LEU A 53 7.20 5.87 -5.12
N LEU A 54 7.87 6.69 -5.94
CA LEU A 54 7.40 7.05 -7.28
C LEU A 54 7.36 5.83 -8.20
N ASN A 55 8.47 5.08 -8.28
CA ASN A 55 8.51 3.86 -9.08
C ASN A 55 7.48 2.83 -8.61
N ARG A 56 7.29 2.71 -7.29
CA ARG A 56 6.27 1.83 -6.72
C ARG A 56 4.86 2.27 -7.11
N PHE A 57 4.58 3.57 -7.13
CA PHE A 57 3.29 4.11 -7.59
C PHE A 57 3.03 3.82 -9.07
N GLU A 58 4.03 3.98 -9.94
CA GLU A 58 3.93 3.60 -11.36
C GLU A 58 3.58 2.12 -11.53
N ARG A 59 4.24 1.24 -10.76
CA ARG A 59 3.95 -0.20 -10.75
C ARG A 59 2.52 -0.51 -10.30
N PHE A 60 1.99 0.23 -9.31
CA PHE A 60 0.60 0.07 -8.88
C PHE A 60 -0.37 0.45 -9.99
N GLY A 61 -0.12 1.55 -10.71
CA GLY A 61 -0.94 1.97 -11.85
C GLY A 61 -0.89 0.98 -13.03
N ALA A 62 0.28 0.43 -13.30
CA ALA A 62 0.46 -0.60 -14.32
C ALA A 62 -0.32 -1.88 -13.97
N TRP A 63 -0.17 -2.37 -12.74
CA TRP A 63 -0.94 -3.51 -12.22
C TRP A 63 -2.44 -3.24 -12.30
N ALA A 64 -2.91 -2.08 -11.84
CA ALA A 64 -4.32 -1.72 -11.88
C ALA A 64 -4.89 -1.77 -13.31
N SER A 65 -4.12 -1.28 -14.28
CA SER A 65 -4.48 -1.30 -15.70
C SER A 65 -4.50 -2.72 -16.29
N GLU A 66 -3.54 -3.56 -15.89
CA GLU A 66 -3.42 -4.95 -16.35
C GLU A 66 -4.59 -5.81 -15.86
N PHE A 67 -4.95 -5.67 -14.58
CA PHE A 67 -6.01 -6.46 -13.94
C PHE A 67 -7.40 -5.82 -14.06
N GLY A 68 -7.51 -4.64 -14.67
CA GLY A 68 -8.79 -3.95 -14.86
C GLY A 68 -9.44 -3.49 -13.55
N VAL A 69 -8.63 -3.12 -12.56
CA VAL A 69 -9.07 -2.69 -11.24
C VAL A 69 -8.78 -1.21 -11.01
N ASP A 70 -9.59 -0.55 -10.20
CA ASP A 70 -9.41 0.84 -9.82
C ASP A 70 -8.68 0.95 -8.46
N LEU A 71 -7.63 1.74 -8.38
CA LEU A 71 -6.94 2.04 -7.12
C LEU A 71 -7.76 3.04 -6.29
N VAL A 72 -8.36 2.58 -5.19
CA VAL A 72 -9.31 3.38 -4.41
C VAL A 72 -8.57 4.35 -3.50
N GLY A 73 -8.96 5.62 -3.53
CA GLY A 73 -8.39 6.64 -2.63
C GLY A 73 -7.00 7.13 -2.99
N PHE A 74 -6.37 6.56 -4.02
CA PHE A 74 -5.23 7.15 -4.70
C PHE A 74 -5.73 8.31 -5.57
N ARG A 75 -5.04 9.46 -5.54
CA ARG A 75 -5.47 10.65 -6.27
C ARG A 75 -4.29 11.41 -6.85
N ASP A 76 -4.47 11.90 -8.07
CA ASP A 76 -3.59 12.91 -8.63
C ASP A 76 -3.94 14.28 -8.05
N ARG A 77 -2.93 14.99 -7.57
CA ARG A 77 -3.02 16.36 -7.08
C ARG A 77 -1.96 17.18 -7.78
N CYS A 78 -2.37 18.13 -8.61
CA CYS A 78 -1.47 19.13 -9.17
C CYS A 78 -0.88 19.97 -8.02
N VAL A 79 0.44 19.95 -7.89
CA VAL A 79 1.17 20.84 -6.99
C VAL A 79 1.89 21.87 -7.85
N ASP A 80 1.50 23.13 -7.68
CA ASP A 80 2.22 24.23 -8.31
C ASP A 80 3.58 24.40 -7.62
N SER A 81 4.64 24.01 -8.32
CA SER A 81 5.99 24.28 -7.85
C SER A 81 6.29 25.76 -8.05
N THR A 82 6.15 26.53 -6.97
CA THR A 82 6.47 27.97 -6.96
C THR A 82 7.95 28.25 -7.27
N LEU A 83 8.82 27.26 -7.05
CA LEU A 83 10.26 27.38 -7.26
C LEU A 83 10.66 27.17 -8.73
N THR A 84 9.97 26.30 -9.47
CA THR A 84 10.24 26.01 -10.88
C THR A 84 9.19 26.56 -11.85
N ARG A 85 8.13 27.21 -11.35
CA ARG A 85 6.96 27.69 -12.12
C ARG A 85 6.37 26.63 -13.05
N THR A 86 6.42 25.37 -12.62
CA THR A 86 5.91 24.21 -13.36
C THR A 86 4.86 23.53 -12.49
N THR A 87 3.73 23.20 -13.08
CA THR A 87 2.73 22.35 -12.44
C THR A 87 3.22 20.91 -12.57
N VAL A 88 3.37 20.23 -11.44
CA VAL A 88 3.78 18.83 -11.39
C VAL A 88 2.68 18.02 -10.73
N THR A 89 2.43 16.82 -11.25
CA THR A 89 1.47 15.89 -10.67
C THR A 89 2.07 15.28 -9.41
N GLY A 90 1.43 15.51 -8.28
CA GLY A 90 1.66 14.79 -7.04
C GLY A 90 0.67 13.64 -6.91
N HIS A 91 1.10 12.53 -6.34
CA HIS A 91 0.23 11.39 -6.06
C HIS A 91 -0.06 11.34 -4.56
N GLN A 92 -1.34 11.42 -4.22
CA GLN A 92 -1.84 11.24 -2.87
C GLN A 92 -2.20 9.77 -2.67
N PHE A 93 -1.65 9.20 -1.60
CA PHE A 93 -1.99 7.86 -1.16
C PHE A 93 -3.25 7.90 -0.28
N PRO A 94 -4.04 6.82 -0.24
CA PRO A 94 -4.99 6.63 0.84
C PRO A 94 -4.23 6.58 2.17
N ARG A 95 -4.98 6.74 3.26
CA ARG A 95 -4.40 6.79 4.61
C ARG A 95 -3.58 5.55 4.98
N ILE A 96 -3.92 4.41 4.40
CA ILE A 96 -3.14 3.17 4.40
C ILE A 96 -3.33 2.54 3.02
N ALA A 97 -2.23 2.09 2.43
CA ALA A 97 -2.23 1.17 1.30
C ALA A 97 -1.33 -0.01 1.66
N VAL A 98 -1.67 -1.20 1.18
CA VAL A 98 -0.84 -2.39 1.29
C VAL A 98 -0.70 -3.00 -0.09
N ALA A 99 0.54 -3.31 -0.46
CA ALA A 99 0.84 -4.02 -1.69
C ALA A 99 1.55 -5.32 -1.34
N VAL A 100 1.09 -6.42 -1.93
CA VAL A 100 1.61 -7.77 -1.72
C VAL A 100 2.47 -8.15 -2.91
N PHE A 101 3.65 -8.66 -2.62
CA PHE A 101 4.62 -9.13 -3.59
C PHE A 101 4.82 -10.63 -3.39
N ASP A 102 4.93 -11.33 -4.49
CA ASP A 102 5.46 -12.68 -4.55
C ASP A 102 6.81 -12.58 -5.28
N ASP A 103 7.90 -12.82 -4.55
CA ASP A 103 9.24 -12.37 -4.92
C ASP A 103 9.27 -10.88 -5.32
N ASP A 104 9.48 -10.59 -6.60
CA ASP A 104 9.50 -9.24 -7.17
C ASP A 104 8.19 -8.88 -7.90
N ASP A 105 7.26 -9.81 -8.06
CA ASP A 105 6.04 -9.61 -8.83
C ASP A 105 4.93 -9.03 -7.94
N LEU A 106 4.30 -7.96 -8.43
CA LEU A 106 3.22 -7.30 -7.72
C LEU A 106 1.92 -8.08 -7.94
N VAL A 107 1.43 -8.72 -6.88
CA VAL A 107 0.25 -9.60 -6.95
C VAL A 107 -1.04 -8.83 -6.64
N LEU A 108 -1.00 -7.95 -5.64
CA LEU A 108 -2.19 -7.24 -5.17
C LEU A 108 -1.84 -5.86 -4.60
N VAL A 109 -2.66 -4.86 -4.90
CA VAL A 109 -2.65 -3.56 -4.21
C VAL A 109 -4.03 -3.31 -3.60
N THR A 110 -4.07 -2.98 -2.32
CA THR A 110 -5.29 -2.54 -1.63
C THR A 110 -5.10 -1.14 -1.02
N PRO A 111 -6.17 -0.33 -0.95
CA PRO A 111 -7.52 -0.64 -1.40
C PRO A 111 -7.70 -0.51 -2.92
N CYS A 112 -8.46 -1.44 -3.51
CA CYS A 112 -8.81 -1.44 -4.92
C CYS A 112 -10.29 -1.80 -5.12
N ALA A 113 -10.81 -1.57 -6.32
CA ALA A 113 -12.15 -1.95 -6.71
C ALA A 113 -12.14 -2.67 -8.06
N GLU A 114 -12.93 -3.73 -8.18
CA GLU A 114 -13.11 -4.50 -9.40
C GLU A 114 -14.60 -4.79 -9.57
N ASN A 115 -15.20 -4.44 -10.72
CA ASN A 115 -16.57 -4.84 -11.06
C ASN A 115 -17.60 -4.62 -9.92
N ASP A 116 -17.63 -3.41 -9.33
CA ASP A 116 -18.44 -2.99 -8.17
C ASP A 116 -18.07 -3.62 -6.81
N ALA A 117 -17.14 -4.58 -6.75
CA ALA A 117 -16.55 -5.08 -5.51
C ALA A 117 -15.42 -4.16 -5.05
N GLN A 118 -15.30 -3.93 -3.74
CA GLN A 118 -14.19 -3.19 -3.14
C GLN A 118 -13.40 -4.12 -2.24
N HIS A 119 -12.08 -4.13 -2.43
CA HIS A 119 -11.14 -4.85 -1.59
C HIS A 119 -10.45 -3.87 -0.65
N SER A 120 -10.62 -4.10 0.65
CA SER A 120 -10.05 -3.23 1.68
C SER A 120 -8.76 -3.78 2.25
N VAL A 121 -7.94 -2.91 2.85
CA VAL A 121 -6.73 -3.34 3.56
C VAL A 121 -7.05 -4.28 4.72
N ALA A 122 -8.16 -4.04 5.44
CA ALA A 122 -8.56 -4.87 6.58
C ALA A 122 -8.99 -6.28 6.17
N GLU A 123 -9.67 -6.39 5.02
CA GLU A 123 -10.03 -7.68 4.41
C GLU A 123 -8.78 -8.45 4.02
N LEU A 124 -7.83 -7.81 3.32
CA LEU A 124 -6.56 -8.42 2.95
C LEU A 124 -5.82 -9.01 4.15
N VAL A 125 -5.65 -8.24 5.24
CA VAL A 125 -4.95 -8.73 6.43
C VAL A 125 -5.66 -9.94 7.05
N THR A 126 -6.99 -9.93 7.05
CA THR A 126 -7.78 -11.07 7.55
C THR A 126 -7.62 -12.31 6.67
N THR A 127 -7.53 -12.13 5.36
CA THR A 127 -7.23 -13.21 4.42
C THR A 127 -5.84 -13.78 4.64
N LEU A 128 -4.82 -12.93 4.82
CA LEU A 128 -3.44 -13.38 5.07
C LEU A 128 -3.36 -14.19 6.36
N GLU A 129 -3.98 -13.73 7.45
CA GLU A 129 -4.08 -14.50 8.70
C GLU A 129 -4.78 -15.84 8.51
N SER A 130 -5.88 -15.88 7.73
CA SER A 130 -6.62 -17.12 7.48
C SER A 130 -5.82 -18.13 6.66
N VAL A 131 -5.06 -17.66 5.66
CA VAL A 131 -4.18 -18.52 4.86
C VAL A 131 -3.04 -19.07 5.72
N SER A 132 -2.49 -18.25 6.60
CA SER A 132 -1.41 -18.62 7.54
C SER A 132 -1.87 -19.71 8.52
N ASP A 133 -3.02 -19.52 9.16
CA ASP A 133 -3.65 -20.52 10.03
C ASP A 133 -3.87 -21.85 9.27
N SER A 134 -4.37 -21.76 8.04
CA SER A 134 -4.63 -22.96 7.23
C SER A 134 -3.35 -23.69 6.78
N ALA A 135 -2.24 -22.97 6.57
CA ALA A 135 -0.96 -23.54 6.18
C ALA A 135 -0.28 -24.25 7.36
N GLY A 136 -0.35 -23.67 8.56
CA GLY A 136 0.18 -24.28 9.79
C GLY A 136 -0.53 -25.59 10.16
N GLU A 137 -1.80 -25.76 9.77
CA GLU A 137 -2.58 -26.97 10.07
C GLU A 137 -2.29 -28.13 9.09
N GLN A 138 -1.74 -27.87 7.90
CA GLN A 138 -1.35 -28.92 6.95
C GLN A 138 0.03 -29.54 7.25
N ASP A 139 0.86 -28.91 8.09
CA ASP A 139 2.22 -29.40 8.41
C ASP A 139 2.28 -30.38 9.60
N LEU A 140 1.16 -30.55 10.32
CA LEU A 140 1.05 -31.43 11.50
C LEU A 140 0.49 -32.84 11.20
N SER A 141 0.35 -33.21 9.92
CA SER A 141 -0.25 -34.49 9.48
C SER A 141 0.69 -35.41 8.69
N ALA A 142 2.01 -35.38 8.97
CA ALA A 142 3.01 -36.26 8.34
C ALA A 142 3.67 -37.22 9.33
#